data_AF-A0A3E0HD28-F1
#
_entry.id   AF-A0A3E0HD28-F1
#
_cell.length_a   1.000
_cell.length_b   1.000
_cell.length_c   1.000
_cell.angle_alpha   90.00
_cell.angle_beta   90.00
_cell.angle_gamma   90.00
#
_symmetry.space_group_name_H-M   'P 1'
#
loop_
_entity.id
_entity.type
_entity.pdbx_description
1 polymer ?
#
loop_
_entity_poly.entity_id
_entity_poly.type
_entity_poly.pdbx_seq_one_letter_code
_entity_poly.pdbx_strand_id
1 'polypeptide(L)' 'MADVIKQAEQQREAVLEEAAAASEQHRAWRDERNRLIIQASALNISHRRIASYVGLSDVWVGKIVKGESDGEDVPGSV' A
#
# COMPACT_ATOMS: atom_id res chain seq x y z
N MET A 1 23.83 -33.57 8.88
CA MET A 1 22.39 -33.48 9.20
C MET A 1 22.06 -32.18 9.93
N ALA A 2 22.85 -31.75 10.94
CA ALA A 2 22.73 -30.43 11.57
C ALA A 2 22.91 -29.25 10.59
N ASP A 3 23.80 -29.38 9.59
CA ASP A 3 24.06 -28.31 8.61
C ASP A 3 22.86 -28.02 7.69
N VAL A 4 22.06 -29.04 7.37
CA VAL A 4 20.86 -28.90 6.51
C VAL A 4 19.76 -28.15 7.25
N ILE A 5 19.60 -28.39 8.54
CA ILE A 5 18.63 -27.71 9.39
C ILE A 5 19.01 -26.23 9.52
N LYS A 6 20.29 -25.94 9.79
CA LYS A 6 20.82 -24.58 9.89
C LYS A 6 20.64 -23.79 8.59
N GLN A 7 20.88 -24.42 7.44
CA GLN A 7 20.68 -23.78 6.14
C GLN A 7 19.20 -23.47 5.88
N ALA A 8 18.29 -24.37 6.25
CA ALA A 8 16.84 -24.13 6.12
C ALA A 8 16.35 -22.99 7.03
N GLU A 9 16.89 -22.88 8.24
CA GLU A 9 16.59 -21.76 9.15
C GLU A 9 17.08 -20.42 8.59
N GLN A 10 18.30 -20.38 8.05
CA GLN A 10 18.83 -19.18 7.38
C GLN A 10 17.98 -18.74 6.19
N GLN A 11 17.49 -19.69 5.39
CA GLN A 11 16.60 -19.39 4.27
C GLN A 11 15.25 -18.82 4.73
N ARG A 12 14.69 -19.34 5.83
CA ARG A 12 13.44 -18.81 6.39
C ARG A 12 13.64 -17.40 6.91
N GLU A 13 14.73 -17.14 7.62
CA GLU A 13 15.05 -15.80 8.13
C GLU A 13 15.20 -14.80 6.97
N ALA A 14 15.94 -15.18 5.92
CA ALA A 14 16.11 -14.33 4.75
C ALA A 14 14.78 -13.98 4.06
N VAL A 15 13.85 -14.93 3.96
CA VAL A 15 12.50 -14.67 3.41
C VAL A 15 11.70 -13.72 4.30
N LEU A 16 11.81 -13.84 5.63
CA LEU A 16 11.14 -12.94 6.56
C LEU A 16 11.72 -11.52 6.49
N GLU A 17 13.04 -11.38 6.37
CA GLU A 17 13.71 -10.10 6.17
C GLU A 17 13.25 -9.45 4.84
N GLU A 18 13.17 -10.22 3.76
CA GLU A 18 12.68 -9.74 2.47
C GLU A 18 11.20 -9.31 2.56
N ALA A 19 10.36 -10.09 3.24
CA ALA A 19 8.96 -9.74 3.46
C ALA A 19 8.80 -8.46 4.31
N ALA A 20 9.66 -8.26 5.32
CA ALA A 20 9.69 -7.04 6.11
C ALA A 20 10.10 -5.83 5.27
N ALA A 21 11.13 -5.98 4.43
CA ALA A 21 11.57 -4.93 3.51
C ALA A 21 10.47 -4.58 2.48
N ALA A 22 9.79 -5.59 1.92
CA ALA A 22 8.67 -5.38 1.00
C ALA A 22 7.49 -4.68 1.69
N SER A 23 7.21 -5.00 2.95
CA SER A 23 6.16 -4.34 3.74
C SER A 23 6.46 -2.86 3.98
N GLU A 24 7.71 -2.52 4.28
CA GLU A 24 8.15 -1.13 4.43
C GLU A 24 8.07 -0.35 3.11
N GLN A 25 8.51 -0.95 2.00
CA GLN A 25 8.37 -0.33 0.68
C GLN A 25 6.91 -0.10 0.31
N HIS A 26 6.04 -1.07 0.59
CA HIS A 26 4.61 -0.95 0.34
C HIS A 26 3.98 0.16 1.19
N ARG A 27 4.39 0.30 2.45
CA ARG A 27 3.96 1.41 3.32
C ARG A 27 4.39 2.76 2.75
N ALA A 28 5.67 2.91 2.40
CA ALA A 28 6.19 4.14 1.83
C ALA A 28 5.48 4.51 0.51
N TRP A 29 5.24 3.54 -0.36
CA TRP A 29 4.46 3.73 -1.58
C TRP A 29 3.02 4.16 -1.30
N ARG A 30 2.35 3.53 -0.32
CA ARG A 30 0.98 3.88 0.07
C ARG A 30 0.89 5.31 0.60
N ASP A 31 1.82 5.70 1.46
CA ASP A 31 1.86 7.04 2.05
C ASP A 31 2.05 8.11 0.96
N GLU A 32 2.95 7.86 0.01
CA GLU A 32 3.18 8.74 -1.13
C GLU A 32 1.95 8.82 -2.06
N ARG A 33 1.32 7.69 -2.38
CA ARG A 33 0.06 7.66 -3.15
C ARG A 33 -1.03 8.47 -2.45
N ASN A 34 -1.18 8.32 -1.14
CA ASN A 34 -2.19 9.03 -0.36
C ASN A 34 -1.90 10.55 -0.33
N ARG A 35 -0.63 10.96 -0.20
CA ARG A 35 -0.20 12.36 -0.33
C ARG A 35 -0.60 12.95 -1.68
N LEU A 36 -0.37 12.22 -2.78
CA LEU A 36 -0.73 12.65 -4.13
C LEU A 36 -2.26 12.74 -4.33
N ILE A 37 -3.03 11.82 -3.76
CA ILE A 37 -4.50 11.87 -3.76
C ILE A 37 -5.01 13.14 -3.08
N ILE A 38 -4.46 13.47 -1.91
CA ILE A 38 -4.82 14.69 -1.17
C ILE A 38 -4.49 15.94 -2.00
N GLN A 39 -3.31 15.97 -2.63
CA GLN A 39 -2.92 17.07 -3.52
C GLN A 39 -3.85 17.20 -4.73
N ALA A 40 -4.20 16.10 -5.40
CA ALA A 40 -5.14 16.11 -6.51
C ALA A 40 -6.53 16.63 -6.09
N SER A 41 -7.01 16.24 -4.91
CA SER A 41 -8.26 16.74 -4.35
C SER A 41 -8.20 18.25 -4.06
N ALA A 42 -7.08 18.75 -3.56
CA ALA A 42 -6.88 20.19 -3.32
C ALA A 42 -6.89 21.01 -4.63
N LEU A 43 -6.57 20.38 -5.76
CA LEU A 43 -6.68 20.95 -7.11
C LEU A 43 -8.10 20.82 -7.71
N ASN A 44 -9.11 20.49 -6.89
CA ASN A 44 -10.50 20.28 -7.30
C ASN A 44 -10.71 19.14 -8.31
N ILE A 45 -9.81 18.17 -8.37
CA ILE A 45 -10.01 16.98 -9.19
C ILE A 45 -11.03 16.06 -8.49
N SER A 46 -12.08 15.67 -9.20
CA SER A 46 -13.14 14.81 -8.63
C SER A 46 -12.59 13.47 -8.15
N HIS A 47 -13.12 12.94 -7.04
CA HIS A 47 -12.72 11.62 -6.50
C HIS A 47 -12.84 10.49 -7.53
N ARG A 48 -13.90 10.49 -8.34
CA ARG A 48 -14.09 9.50 -9.42
C ARG A 48 -12.95 9.50 -10.45
N ARG A 49 -12.47 10.69 -10.81
CA ARG A 49 -11.34 10.84 -11.73
C ARG A 49 -10.05 10.36 -11.07
N ILE A 50 -9.77 10.79 -9.84
CA ILE A 50 -8.60 10.33 -9.09
C ILE A 50 -8.60 8.80 -8.99
N ALA A 51 -9.70 8.21 -8.55
CA ALA A 51 -9.96 6.77 -8.44
C ALA A 51 -9.57 6.01 -9.72
N SER A 52 -9.99 6.48 -10.90
CA SER A 52 -9.66 5.83 -12.17
C SER A 52 -8.16 5.80 -12.51
N TYR A 53 -7.37 6.76 -12.01
CA TYR A 53 -5.93 6.80 -12.24
C TYR A 53 -5.14 5.99 -11.21
N VAL A 54 -5.65 5.87 -9.98
CA VAL A 54 -4.93 5.21 -8.87
C VAL A 54 -5.42 3.78 -8.59
N GLY A 55 -6.46 3.31 -9.30
CA GLY A 55 -7.00 1.95 -9.14
C GLY A 55 -7.79 1.72 -7.84
N LEU A 56 -8.30 2.79 -7.23
CA LEU A 56 -9.13 2.75 -6.01
C LEU A 56 -10.59 3.03 -6.33
N SER A 57 -11.50 2.71 -5.42
CA SER A 57 -12.87 3.26 -5.51
C SER A 57 -12.90 4.74 -5.12
N ASP A 58 -13.87 5.47 -5.66
CA ASP A 58 -14.12 6.88 -5.34
C ASP A 58 -14.47 7.10 -3.86
N VAL A 59 -15.17 6.13 -3.25
CA VAL A 59 -15.42 6.08 -1.80
C VAL A 59 -14.11 6.03 -1.02
N TRP A 60 -13.16 5.20 -1.46
CA TRP A 60 -11.87 5.06 -0.80
C TRP A 60 -11.01 6.32 -0.93
N VAL A 61 -11.00 6.94 -2.10
CA VAL A 61 -10.39 8.26 -2.30
C VAL A 61 -10.98 9.28 -1.32
N GLY A 62 -12.30 9.27 -1.13
CA GLY A 62 -12.96 10.14 -0.15
C GLY A 62 -12.51 9.91 1.28
N LYS A 63 -12.29 8.65 1.70
CA LYS A 63 -11.75 8.33 3.03
C LYS A 63 -10.32 8.83 3.22
N ILE A 64 -9.46 8.67 2.21
CA ILE A 64 -8.08 9.17 2.24
C ILE A 64 -8.08 10.69 2.42
N VAL A 65 -8.90 11.41 1.66
CA VAL A 65 -8.99 12.88 1.76
C VAL A 65 -9.48 13.34 3.14
N LYS A 66 -10.33 12.56 3.80
CA LYS A 66 -10.83 12.84 5.15
C LYS A 66 -9.87 12.42 6.28
N GLY A 67 -8.78 11.71 5.96
CA GLY A 67 -7.89 11.11 6.96
C GLY A 67 -8.49 9.90 7.68
N GLU A 68 -9.50 9.25 7.09
CA GLU A 68 -10.19 8.08 7.65
C GLU A 68 -9.59 6.74 7.14
N SER A 69 -8.47 6.79 6.43
CA SER A 69 -7.83 5.63 5.76
C SER A 69 -6.79 4.95 6.65
N ASP A 70 -7.20 4.43 7.80
CA ASP A 70 -6.34 3.58 8.67
C ASP A 70 -6.43 2.07 8.34
N GLY A 71 -7.16 1.70 7.26
CA GLY A 71 -7.44 0.31 6.89
C GLY A 71 -6.85 -0.13 5.54
N GLU A 72 -6.87 -1.44 5.28
CA GLU A 72 -6.37 -2.10 4.07
C GLU A 72 -7.03 -1.59 2.77
N ASP A 73 -6.23 -1.37 1.72
CA ASP A 73 -6.70 -0.82 0.44
C ASP A 73 -7.76 -1.74 -0.19
N VAL A 74 -8.96 -1.20 -0.46
CA VAL A 74 -10.00 -1.97 -1.17
C VAL A 74 -9.94 -1.61 -2.66
N PRO A 75 -9.68 -2.59 -3.55
CA PRO A 75 -9.66 -2.36 -4.99
C PRO A 75 -10.99 -1.77 -5.48
N GLY A 76 -10.94 -0.77 -6.36
CA GLY A 76 -12.13 -0.29 -7.05
C GLY A 76 -12.67 -1.37 -7.98
N SER A 77 -13.86 -1.91 -7.71
CA SER A 77 -14.58 -2.71 -8.71
C SER A 77 -14.99 -1.78 -9.84
N VAL A 78 -14.52 -2.10 -11.06
CA VAL A 78 -14.77 -1.35 -12.29
C VAL A 78 -16.23 -1.47 -12.72
#